data_AF-A0A0J0YP94-F1
#
_entry.id   AF-A0A0J0YP94-F1
#
_cell.length_a   1.000
_cell.length_b   1.000
_cell.length_c   1.000
_cell.angle_alpha   90.00
_cell.angle_beta   90.00
_cell.angle_gamma   90.00
#
_symmetry.space_group_name_H-M   'P 1'
#
loop_
_entity.id
_entity.type
_entity.pdbx_description
1 polymer ?
#
loop_
_entity_poly.entity_id
_entity_poly.type
_entity_poly.pdbx_seq_one_letter_code
_entity_poly.pdbx_strand_id
1 'polypeptide(L)'
;KGDTEGAITAYQKVRQEDSKEAYAKAQFNLGIALTQKSDTEGAITAYQKVRQEDSKEEYAKAQLSLGITLEQKGDTEGAITAYQKVRREDSPELYAKAQFNLGIALTQKGDTEGAITAYQKVRQEDSKEAYAKAQ
;
A
#
# COMPACT_ATOMS: atom_id res chain seq x y z
N LYS A 1 -18.42 -16.34 9.18
CA LYS A 1 -16.95 -16.23 9.16
C LYS A 1 -16.47 -16.99 7.94
N GLY A 2 -16.14 -16.27 6.87
CA GLY A 2 -15.66 -16.88 5.63
C GLY A 2 -14.34 -17.61 5.88
N ASP A 3 -14.05 -18.61 5.07
CA ASP A 3 -12.86 -19.46 5.18
C ASP A 3 -11.57 -18.69 4.84
N THR A 4 -11.14 -17.82 5.75
CA THR A 4 -9.91 -17.03 5.62
C THR A 4 -8.67 -17.94 5.56
N GLU A 5 -8.72 -19.12 6.18
CA GLU A 5 -7.59 -20.07 6.20
C GLU A 5 -7.43 -20.80 4.86
N GLY A 6 -8.54 -21.24 4.27
CA GLY A 6 -8.56 -21.76 2.90
C GLY A 6 -8.07 -20.74 1.88
N ALA A 7 -8.49 -19.48 2.01
CA ALA A 7 -8.03 -18.39 1.14
C ALA A 7 -6.52 -18.14 1.28
N ILE A 8 -5.99 -18.03 2.51
CA ILE A 8 -4.54 -17.88 2.77
C ILE A 8 -3.75 -19.03 2.12
N THR A 9 -4.20 -20.26 2.32
CA THR A 9 -3.56 -21.46 1.75
C THR A 9 -3.56 -21.42 0.23
N ALA A 10 -4.65 -20.98 -0.39
CA ALA A 10 -4.73 -20.84 -1.84
C ALA A 10 -3.78 -19.77 -2.37
N TYR A 11 -3.71 -18.60 -1.72
CA TYR A 11 -2.79 -17.52 -2.15
C TYR A 11 -1.32 -17.92 -2.01
N GLN A 12 -0.95 -18.66 -0.97
CA GLN A 12 0.42 -19.13 -0.76
C GLN A 12 0.90 -20.15 -1.82
N LYS A 13 -0.03 -20.84 -2.48
CA LYS A 13 0.30 -21.84 -3.51
C LYS A 13 0.64 -21.21 -4.87
N VAL A 14 0.19 -19.98 -5.13
CA VAL A 14 0.48 -19.30 -6.40
C VAL A 14 1.98 -19.01 -6.50
N ARG A 15 2.62 -19.47 -7.57
CA ARG A 15 4.03 -19.22 -7.83
C ARG A 15 4.20 -18.10 -8.86
N GLN A 16 5.20 -17.26 -8.66
CA GLN A 16 5.52 -16.15 -9.58
C GLN A 16 5.87 -16.66 -10.98
N GLU A 17 6.47 -17.85 -11.08
CA GLU A 17 6.83 -18.50 -12.34
C GLU A 17 5.64 -18.99 -13.16
N ASP A 18 4.52 -19.31 -12.51
CA ASP A 18 3.29 -19.74 -13.19
C ASP A 18 2.58 -18.54 -13.84
N SER A 19 2.50 -17.43 -13.11
CA SER A 19 1.95 -16.16 -13.59
C SER A 19 2.33 -15.01 -12.66
N LYS A 20 3.06 -14.03 -13.20
CA LYS A 20 3.46 -12.82 -12.48
C LYS A 20 2.26 -12.02 -11.96
N GLU A 21 1.27 -11.79 -12.81
CA GLU A 21 0.07 -11.02 -12.46
C GLU A 21 -0.78 -11.74 -11.40
N ALA A 22 -1.00 -13.05 -11.55
CA ALA A 22 -1.75 -13.84 -10.58
C ALA A 22 -1.01 -13.90 -9.24
N TYR A 23 0.32 -14.02 -9.27
CA TYR A 23 1.16 -13.98 -8.08
C TYR A 23 1.06 -12.62 -7.36
N ALA A 24 1.17 -11.50 -8.09
CA ALA A 24 1.01 -10.16 -7.52
C ALA A 24 -0.34 -10.01 -6.81
N LYS A 25 -1.43 -10.40 -7.48
CA LYS A 25 -2.78 -10.38 -6.90
C LYS A 25 -2.91 -11.31 -5.68
N ALA A 26 -2.32 -12.50 -5.73
CA ALA A 26 -2.34 -13.46 -4.62
C ALA A 26 -1.57 -12.92 -3.41
N GLN A 27 -0.39 -12.34 -3.60
CA GLN A 27 0.41 -11.76 -2.51
C GLN A 27 -0.28 -10.54 -1.90
N PHE A 28 -0.92 -9.68 -2.69
CA PHE A 28 -1.71 -8.57 -2.16
C PHE A 28 -2.89 -9.05 -1.30
N ASN A 29 -3.67 -10.02 -1.80
CA ASN A 29 -4.80 -10.58 -1.04
C ASN A 29 -4.36 -11.37 0.19
N LEU A 30 -3.22 -12.06 0.12
CA LEU A 30 -2.59 -12.69 1.27
C LEU A 30 -2.27 -11.65 2.34
N GLY A 31 -1.69 -10.51 1.96
CA GLY A 31 -1.43 -9.41 2.89
C GLY A 31 -2.69 -8.92 3.60
N ILE A 32 -3.79 -8.71 2.85
CA ILE A 32 -5.08 -8.32 3.43
C ILE A 32 -5.58 -9.36 4.44
N ALA A 33 -5.57 -10.64 4.06
CA ALA A 33 -6.05 -11.72 4.91
C ALA A 33 -5.23 -11.86 6.19
N LEU A 34 -3.91 -11.64 6.12
CA LEU A 34 -3.02 -11.69 7.27
C LEU A 34 -3.23 -10.48 8.20
N THR A 35 -3.43 -9.27 7.66
CA THR A 35 -3.83 -8.10 8.44
C THR A 35 -5.14 -8.34 9.19
N GLN A 36 -6.13 -8.98 8.55
CA GLN A 36 -7.40 -9.35 9.20
C GLN A 36 -7.23 -10.39 10.32
N LYS A 37 -6.19 -11.22 10.25
CA LYS A 37 -5.80 -12.18 11.31
C LYS A 37 -4.85 -11.56 12.35
N SER A 38 -4.56 -10.26 12.26
CA SER A 38 -3.57 -9.58 13.10
C SER A 38 -2.15 -10.15 12.97
N ASP A 39 -1.85 -10.86 11.88
CA ASP A 39 -0.49 -11.28 11.53
C ASP A 39 0.19 -10.16 10.72
N THR A 40 0.61 -9.13 11.44
CA THR A 40 1.21 -7.92 10.87
C THR A 40 2.51 -8.22 10.10
N GLU A 41 3.39 -9.08 10.63
CA GLU A 41 4.65 -9.42 9.96
C GLU A 41 4.42 -10.23 8.69
N GLY A 42 3.49 -11.18 8.73
CA GLY A 42 3.08 -11.93 7.55
C GLY A 42 2.49 -11.02 6.47
N ALA A 43 1.66 -10.04 6.87
CA ALA A 43 1.08 -9.08 5.95
C ALA A 43 2.14 -8.19 5.28
N ILE A 44 3.07 -7.64 6.06
CA ILE A 44 4.22 -6.87 5.57
C ILE A 44 5.01 -7.68 4.53
N THR A 45 5.34 -8.93 4.87
CA THR A 45 6.09 -9.83 3.98
C THR A 45 5.34 -10.08 2.67
N ALA A 46 4.02 -10.29 2.72
CA ALA A 46 3.20 -10.52 1.55
C ALA A 46 3.13 -9.28 0.65
N TYR A 47 2.89 -8.09 1.21
CA TYR A 47 2.87 -6.85 0.42
C TYR A 47 4.23 -6.54 -0.23
N GLN A 48 5.34 -6.80 0.47
CA GLN A 48 6.70 -6.60 -0.06
C GLN A 48 7.05 -7.52 -1.24
N LYS A 49 6.35 -8.66 -1.38
CA LYS A 49 6.56 -9.59 -2.50
C LYS A 49 5.91 -9.13 -3.80
N VAL A 50 4.99 -8.18 -3.76
CA VAL A 50 4.36 -7.62 -4.97
C VAL A 50 5.37 -6.71 -5.65
N ARG A 51 5.65 -6.97 -6.94
CA ARG A 51 6.60 -6.18 -7.73
C ARG A 51 5.88 -5.35 -8.78
N GLN A 52 6.41 -4.16 -9.04
CA GLN A 52 5.82 -3.22 -9.98
C GLN A 52 5.78 -3.79 -11.41
N GLU A 53 6.80 -4.56 -11.81
CA GLU A 53 6.85 -5.20 -13.13
C GLU A 53 5.88 -6.37 -13.31
N ASP A 54 5.36 -6.93 -12.21
CA ASP A 54 4.41 -8.03 -12.25
C ASP A 54 2.96 -7.51 -12.39
N SER A 55 2.64 -6.42 -11.70
CA SER A 55 1.39 -5.67 -11.86
C SER A 55 1.50 -4.29 -11.20
N LYS A 56 1.36 -3.24 -12.02
CA LYS A 56 1.42 -1.85 -11.56
C LYS A 56 0.33 -1.51 -10.55
N GLU A 57 -0.90 -1.93 -10.83
CA GLU A 57 -2.05 -1.64 -9.97
C GLU A 57 -1.94 -2.38 -8.63
N GLU A 58 -1.61 -3.67 -8.64
CA GLU A 58 -1.45 -4.43 -7.39
C GLU A 58 -0.23 -3.96 -6.60
N TYR A 59 0.84 -3.53 -7.26
CA TYR A 59 1.98 -2.90 -6.58
C TYR A 59 1.58 -1.60 -5.88
N ALA A 60 0.83 -0.72 -6.55
CA ALA A 60 0.35 0.52 -5.93
C ALA A 60 -0.55 0.23 -4.71
N LYS A 61 -1.46 -0.76 -4.81
CA LYS A 61 -2.29 -1.19 -3.68
C LYS A 61 -1.46 -1.77 -2.53
N ALA A 62 -0.48 -2.61 -2.85
CA ALA A 62 0.40 -3.24 -1.89
C ALA A 62 1.28 -2.23 -1.16
N GLN A 63 1.87 -1.25 -1.85
CA GLN A 63 2.67 -0.20 -1.22
C GLN A 63 1.83 0.73 -0.33
N LEU A 64 0.62 1.11 -0.76
CA LEU A 64 -0.30 1.86 0.10
C LEU A 64 -0.67 1.07 1.37
N SER A 65 -1.01 -0.21 1.22
CA SER A 65 -1.39 -1.08 2.35
C SER A 65 -0.22 -1.37 3.28
N LEU A 66 0.97 -1.56 2.72
CA LEU A 66 2.22 -1.72 3.46
C LEU A 66 2.48 -0.48 4.30
N GLY A 67 2.35 0.72 3.74
CA GLY A 67 2.54 1.97 4.49
C GLY A 67 1.59 2.08 5.68
N ILE A 68 0.30 1.81 5.48
CA ILE A 68 -0.71 1.84 6.55
C ILE A 68 -0.37 0.81 7.65
N THR A 69 0.04 -0.40 7.24
CA THR A 69 0.39 -1.47 8.17
C THR A 69 1.65 -1.13 8.98
N LEU A 70 2.63 -0.48 8.37
CA LEU A 70 3.84 -0.01 9.04
C LEU A 70 3.56 1.12 10.04
N GLU A 71 2.69 2.07 9.70
CA GLU A 71 2.24 3.11 10.65
C GLU A 71 1.54 2.48 11.87
N GLN A 72 0.68 1.49 11.66
CA GLN A 72 0.02 0.76 12.75
C GLN A 72 1.01 0.04 13.67
N LYS A 73 2.15 -0.40 13.13
CA LYS A 73 3.26 -1.00 13.89
C LYS A 73 4.17 0.05 14.55
N GLY A 74 3.99 1.33 14.23
CA GLY A 74 4.85 2.43 14.70
C GLY A 74 6.11 2.65 13.86
N ASP A 75 6.24 1.99 12.71
CA ASP A 75 7.34 2.20 11.76
C ASP A 75 6.98 3.30 10.74
N THR A 76 7.00 4.55 11.20
CA THR A 76 6.69 5.72 10.38
C THR A 76 7.68 5.89 9.22
N GLU A 77 8.96 5.54 9.38
CA GLU A 77 9.96 5.67 8.31
C GLU A 77 9.74 4.65 7.19
N GLY A 78 9.44 3.40 7.56
CA GLY A 78 9.03 2.37 6.61
C GLY A 78 7.75 2.76 5.87
N ALA A 79 6.79 3.38 6.56
CA ALA A 79 5.56 3.85 5.94
C ALA A 79 5.79 4.96 4.91
N ILE A 80 6.58 5.97 5.26
CA ILE A 80 7.01 7.05 4.34
C ILE A 80 7.63 6.43 3.08
N THR A 81 8.55 5.47 3.26
CA THR A 81 9.21 4.78 2.14
C THR A 81 8.22 4.05 1.24
N ALA A 82 7.22 3.38 1.82
CA ALA A 82 6.20 2.67 1.07
C ALA A 82 5.29 3.64 0.30
N TYR A 83 4.83 4.72 0.91
CA TYR A 83 3.98 5.71 0.24
C TYR A 83 4.69 6.41 -0.92
N GLN A 84 5.99 6.70 -0.78
CA GLN A 84 6.81 7.30 -1.84
C GLN A 84 6.98 6.39 -3.08
N LYS A 85 6.80 5.07 -2.92
CA LYS A 85 6.91 4.11 -4.03
C LYS A 85 5.67 4.06 -4.92
N VAL A 86 4.53 4.57 -4.48
CA VAL A 86 3.32 4.64 -5.31
C VAL A 86 3.50 5.72 -6.36
N ARG A 87 3.31 5.38 -7.63
CA ARG A 87 3.48 6.32 -8.75
C ARG A 87 2.15 6.66 -9.39
N ARG A 88 2.01 7.92 -9.84
CA ARG A 88 0.78 8.40 -10.46
C ARG A 88 0.45 7.66 -11.75
N GLU A 89 1.45 7.25 -12.53
CA GLU A 89 1.25 6.48 -13.75
C GLU A 89 0.79 5.03 -13.53
N ASP A 90 0.96 4.48 -12.33
CA ASP A 90 0.48 3.14 -11.98
C ASP A 90 -1.00 3.19 -11.58
N SER A 91 -1.38 4.20 -10.81
CA SER A 91 -2.77 4.51 -10.48
C SER A 91 -2.87 5.93 -9.90
N PRO A 92 -3.54 6.87 -10.60
CA PRO A 92 -3.70 8.23 -10.09
C PRO A 92 -4.44 8.29 -8.75
N GLU A 93 -5.49 7.47 -8.58
CA GLU A 93 -6.28 7.45 -7.35
C GLU A 93 -5.48 6.94 -6.14
N LEU A 94 -4.74 5.84 -6.30
CA LEU A 94 -3.90 5.29 -5.23
C LEU A 94 -2.72 6.21 -4.91
N TYR A 95 -2.17 6.88 -5.93
CA TYR A 95 -1.14 7.90 -5.73
C TYR A 95 -1.66 9.06 -4.88
N ALA A 96 -2.85 9.59 -5.17
CA ALA A 96 -3.46 10.65 -4.36
C ALA A 96 -3.65 10.23 -2.90
N LYS A 97 -4.12 8.99 -2.65
CA LYS A 97 -4.25 8.42 -1.30
C LYS A 97 -2.89 8.27 -0.61
N ALA A 98 -1.87 7.79 -1.33
CA ALA A 98 -0.53 7.62 -0.79
C ALA A 98 0.15 8.97 -0.47
N GLN A 99 -0.02 10.00 -1.30
CA GLN A 99 0.51 11.34 -1.04
C GLN A 99 -0.17 11.99 0.18
N PHE A 100 -1.47 11.79 0.35
CA PHE A 100 -2.17 12.23 1.56
C PHE A 100 -1.62 11.56 2.82
N ASN A 101 -1.47 10.24 2.83
CA ASN A 101 -0.91 9.53 3.99
C ASN A 101 0.59 9.86 4.21
N LEU A 102 1.35 10.08 3.14
CA LEU A 102 2.73 10.56 3.22
C LEU A 102 2.79 11.91 3.95
N GLY A 103 1.88 12.85 3.63
CA GLY A 103 1.82 14.12 4.33
C GLY A 103 1.54 13.97 5.84
N ILE A 104 0.65 13.03 6.20
CA ILE A 104 0.36 12.71 7.60
C ILE A 104 1.62 12.17 8.29
N ALA A 105 2.26 11.17 7.70
CA ALA A 105 3.45 10.53 8.28
C ALA A 105 4.63 11.50 8.41
N LEU A 106 4.84 12.40 7.43
CA LEU A 106 5.86 13.44 7.49
C LEU A 106 5.57 14.48 8.58
N THR A 107 4.30 14.86 8.75
CA THR A 107 3.88 15.75 9.86
C THR A 107 4.17 15.11 11.21
N GLN A 108 3.89 13.82 11.38
CA GLN A 108 4.21 13.08 12.62
C GLN A 108 5.73 13.05 12.90
N LYS A 109 6.57 13.03 11.84
CA LYS A 109 8.03 13.11 11.94
C LYS A 109 8.55 14.54 12.16
N GLY A 110 7.69 15.56 12.09
CA GLY A 110 8.07 16.96 12.16
C GLY A 110 8.63 17.54 10.85
N ASP A 111 8.54 16.81 9.74
CA ASP A 111 8.90 17.30 8.41
C ASP A 111 7.71 18.02 7.76
N THR A 112 7.46 19.24 8.24
CA THR A 112 6.34 20.07 7.78
C THR A 112 6.46 20.46 6.30
N GLU A 113 7.67 20.75 5.81
CA GLU A 113 7.88 21.14 4.41
C GLU A 113 7.62 19.96 3.46
N GLY A 114 8.11 18.77 3.82
CA GLY A 114 7.82 17.54 3.10
C GLY A 114 6.32 17.23 3.11
N ALA A 115 5.65 17.43 4.24
CA ALA A 115 4.21 17.20 4.35
C ALA A 115 3.40 18.12 3.42
N ILE A 116 3.69 19.42 3.41
CA ILE A 116 3.07 20.40 2.51
C ILE A 116 3.28 19.98 1.05
N THR A 117 4.50 19.58 0.70
CA THR A 117 4.84 19.12 -0.66
C THR A 117 4.02 17.89 -1.05
N ALA A 118 3.82 16.94 -0.13
CA ALA A 118 3.02 15.75 -0.37
C ALA A 118 1.53 16.11 -0.57
N TYR A 119 0.96 16.95 0.29
CA TYR A 119 -0.44 17.38 0.15
C TYR A 119 -0.70 18.16 -1.14
N GLN A 120 0.23 19.01 -1.58
CA GLN A 120 0.13 19.73 -2.86
C GLN A 120 0.15 18.82 -4.09
N LYS A 121 0.72 17.61 -3.98
CA LYS A 121 0.71 16.62 -5.06
C LYS A 121 -0.63 15.92 -5.23
N VAL A 122 -1.54 16.02 -4.25
CA VAL A 122 -2.89 15.47 -4.34
C VAL A 122 -3.73 16.35 -5.26
N ARG A 123 -4.26 15.79 -6.34
CA ARG A 123 -5.07 16.53 -7.32
C ARG A 123 -6.52 16.10 -7.25
N GLN A 124 -7.44 17.05 -7.44
CA GLN A 124 -8.88 16.77 -7.47
C GLN A 124 -9.27 15.78 -8.57
N GLU A 125 -8.57 15.82 -9.72
CA GLU A 125 -8.76 14.87 -10.84
C GLU A 125 -8.33 13.44 -10.50
N ASP A 126 -7.37 13.28 -9.59
CA ASP A 126 -6.84 11.98 -9.18
C ASP A 126 -7.71 11.36 -8.09
N SER A 127 -8.18 12.18 -7.13
CA SER A 127 -9.16 11.77 -6.12
C SER A 127 -9.80 12.99 -5.46
N LYS A 128 -11.11 13.17 -5.64
CA LYS A 128 -11.87 14.23 -4.97
C LYS A 128 -11.83 14.08 -3.45
N GLU A 129 -11.89 12.84 -2.95
CA GLU A 129 -11.88 12.55 -1.52
C GLU A 129 -10.52 12.88 -0.90
N ALA A 130 -9.42 12.37 -1.46
CA ALA A 130 -8.10 12.66 -0.92
C ALA A 130 -7.76 14.15 -1.03
N TYR A 131 -8.17 14.80 -2.13
CA TYR A 131 -7.99 16.23 -2.32
C TYR A 131 -8.69 17.05 -1.24
N ALA A 132 -9.96 16.75 -0.93
CA ALA A 132 -10.72 17.45 0.10
C ALA A 132 -10.11 17.30 1.51
N LYS A 133 -9.34 16.23 1.76
CA LYS A 133 -8.64 16.02 3.05
C LYS A 133 -7.27 16.69 3.08
N ALA A 134 -6.65 16.94 1.92
CA ALA A 134 -5.29 17.45 1.80
C ALA A 134 -5.19 18.98 1.74
N GLN A 135 -6.31 19.68 1.54
CA GLN A 135 -6.40 21.15 1.44
C GLN A 135 -7.12 21.71 2.66
#